data_AF-A0A352PZ07-F1
#
_entry.id   AF-A0A352PZ07-F1
#
_cell.length_a   1.000
_cell.length_b   1.000
_cell.length_c   1.000
_cell.angle_alpha   90.00
_cell.angle_beta   90.00
_cell.angle_gamma   90.00
#
_symmetry.space_group_name_H-M   'P 1'
#
loop_
_entity.id
_entity.type
_entity.pdbx_description
1 polymer ?
#
loop_
_entity_poly.entity_id
_entity_poly.type
_entity_poly.pdbx_seq_one_letter_code
_entity_poly.pdbx_strand_id
1 'polypeptide(L)'
;MSEQEIPGGSLFFRGPHAFHTGPLVELFGTRPALFTAAAEKLGGMRVASGDLAYRLWALPRIPLLFVLWEGDEEFPAVVHVRFDASIQNQLHTLDTIWALVNITCRSLRNIGKDILQSETS
;
A
#
# COMPACT_ATOMS: atom_id res chain seq x y z
N MET A 1 0.40 12.29 -4.97
CA MET A 1 0.29 13.02 -3.70
C MET A 1 0.25 12.06 -2.52
N SER A 2 0.61 12.52 -1.33
CA SER A 2 0.38 11.87 -0.04
C SER A 2 -1.07 12.07 0.44
N GLU A 3 -1.46 11.34 1.48
CA GLU A 3 -2.75 11.47 2.15
C GLU A 3 -2.93 12.81 2.86
N GLN A 4 -1.83 13.43 3.30
CA GLN A 4 -1.85 14.73 3.96
C GLN A 4 -2.29 15.86 3.02
N GLU A 5 -2.03 15.70 1.72
CA GLU A 5 -2.38 16.67 0.68
C GLU A 5 -3.84 16.54 0.22
N ILE A 6 -4.56 15.49 0.61
CA ILE A 6 -6.00 15.37 0.34
C ILE A 6 -6.75 16.38 1.25
N PRO A 7 -7.73 17.15 0.75
CA PRO A 7 -8.50 18.07 1.58
C PRO A 7 -9.05 17.40 2.84
N GLY A 8 -8.69 17.92 4.01
CA GLY A 8 -9.03 17.35 5.33
C GLY A 8 -8.20 16.12 5.74
N GLY A 9 -7.36 15.60 4.86
CA GLY A 9 -6.57 14.39 5.05
C GLY A 9 -5.59 14.47 6.21
N SER A 10 -4.93 15.62 6.41
CA SER A 10 -4.01 15.79 7.55
C SER A 10 -4.68 15.77 8.92
N LEU A 11 -5.97 16.10 8.97
CA LEU A 11 -6.77 16.00 10.19
C LEU A 11 -7.40 14.61 10.34
N PHE A 12 -7.71 13.95 9.22
CA PHE A 12 -8.41 12.68 9.20
C PHE A 12 -7.48 11.47 9.31
N PHE A 13 -6.46 11.31 8.45
CA PHE A 13 -5.63 10.10 8.32
C PHE A 13 -4.56 9.96 9.41
N ARG A 14 -4.97 10.00 10.67
CA ARG A 14 -4.12 9.89 11.86
C ARG A 14 -4.84 9.12 12.98
N GLY A 15 -4.07 8.63 13.95
CA GLY A 15 -4.62 7.87 15.06
C GLY A 15 -5.45 6.67 14.57
N PRO A 16 -6.73 6.52 14.98
CA PRO A 16 -7.60 5.41 14.53
C PRO A 16 -7.80 5.33 13.01
N HIS A 17 -7.60 6.43 12.28
CA HIS A 17 -7.73 6.50 10.83
C HIS A 17 -6.38 6.51 10.10
N ALA A 18 -5.29 6.16 10.78
CA ALA A 18 -4.04 5.87 10.08
C ALA A 18 -4.24 4.65 9.15
N PHE A 19 -3.52 4.60 8.03
CA PHE A 19 -3.53 3.42 7.18
C PHE A 19 -2.79 2.28 7.86
N HIS A 20 -3.32 1.06 7.71
CA HIS A 20 -2.77 -0.13 8.34
C HIS A 20 -1.60 -0.71 7.50
N THR A 21 -0.55 0.08 7.29
CA THR A 21 0.65 -0.32 6.55
C THR A 21 1.68 -1.06 7.39
N GLY A 22 1.64 -0.96 8.73
CA GLY A 22 2.52 -1.72 9.63
C GLY A 22 2.53 -3.22 9.36
N PRO A 23 1.37 -3.87 9.21
CA PRO A 23 1.27 -5.27 8.78
C PRO A 23 1.95 -5.57 7.42
N LEU A 24 2.05 -4.60 6.52
CA LEU A 24 2.79 -4.77 5.27
C LEU A 24 4.29 -4.72 5.52
N VAL A 25 4.75 -3.76 6.33
CA VAL A 25 6.16 -3.62 6.73
C VAL A 25 6.66 -4.90 7.40
N GLU A 26 5.91 -5.45 8.37
CA GLU A 26 6.26 -6.71 9.04
C GLU A 26 6.47 -7.89 8.08
N LEU A 27 5.66 -7.95 7.02
CA LEU A 27 5.67 -9.08 6.08
C LEU A 27 6.69 -8.88 4.95
N PHE A 28 6.82 -7.65 4.46
CA PHE A 28 7.54 -7.35 3.24
C PHE A 28 8.85 -6.60 3.45
N GLY A 29 9.04 -5.93 4.59
CA GLY A 29 10.18 -5.05 4.85
C GLY A 29 11.54 -5.74 4.70
N THR A 30 11.61 -7.03 5.00
CA THR A 30 12.82 -7.87 4.80
C THR A 30 12.65 -8.90 3.68
N ARG A 31 11.54 -8.82 2.93
CA ARG A 31 11.20 -9.75 1.84
C ARG A 31 10.67 -8.98 0.61
N PRO A 32 11.45 -8.10 -0.04
CA PRO A 32 10.99 -7.32 -1.20
C PRO A 32 10.52 -8.19 -2.38
N ALA A 33 11.12 -9.37 -2.56
CA ALA A 33 10.68 -10.35 -3.55
C ALA A 33 9.24 -10.85 -3.28
N LEU A 34 8.86 -11.02 -2.01
CA LEU A 34 7.50 -11.41 -1.62
C LEU A 34 6.50 -10.29 -1.91
N PHE A 35 6.89 -9.03 -1.69
CA PHE A 35 6.07 -7.88 -2.07
C PHE A 35 5.82 -7.84 -3.58
N THR A 36 6.87 -8.06 -4.37
CA THR A 36 6.78 -8.15 -5.84
C THR A 36 5.80 -9.24 -6.25
N ALA A 37 5.99 -10.48 -5.79
CA ALA A 37 5.12 -11.60 -6.15
C ALA A 37 3.66 -11.37 -5.74
N ALA A 38 3.43 -10.80 -4.55
CA ALA A 38 2.08 -10.50 -4.07
C ALA A 38 1.40 -9.38 -4.87
N ALA A 39 2.15 -8.32 -5.21
CA ALA A 39 1.64 -7.22 -6.01
C ALA A 39 1.31 -7.65 -7.44
N GLU A 40 2.18 -8.42 -8.08
CA GLU A 40 1.97 -8.96 -9.43
C GLU A 40 0.76 -9.91 -9.48
N LYS A 41 0.57 -10.74 -8.44
CA LYS A 41 -0.60 -11.62 -8.34
C LYS A 41 -1.92 -10.86 -8.15
N LEU A 42 -1.88 -9.60 -7.71
CA LEU A 42 -3.02 -8.66 -7.72
C LEU A 42 -3.21 -7.94 -9.06
N GLY A 43 -2.44 -8.28 -10.09
CA GLY A 43 -2.42 -7.53 -11.36
C GLY A 43 -1.74 -6.17 -11.23
N GLY A 44 -0.89 -6.01 -10.21
CA GLY A 44 -0.12 -4.80 -9.99
C GLY A 44 0.93 -4.55 -11.08
N MET A 45 1.24 -3.29 -11.31
CA MET A 45 2.27 -2.88 -12.27
C MET A 45 3.42 -2.20 -11.54
N ARG A 46 4.65 -2.66 -11.79
CA ARG A 46 5.85 -2.06 -11.19
C ARG A 46 6.04 -0.62 -11.67
N VAL A 47 6.47 0.25 -10.76
CA VAL A 47 6.76 1.67 -11.02
C VAL A 47 8.15 2.01 -10.46
N ALA A 48 8.89 2.86 -11.16
CA ALA A 48 10.17 3.38 -10.69
C ALA A 48 9.95 4.48 -9.62
N SER A 49 9.84 4.08 -8.36
CA SER A 49 9.69 4.97 -7.20
C SER A 49 10.11 4.26 -5.92
N GLY A 50 10.80 4.96 -5.01
CA GLY A 50 11.42 4.33 -3.83
C GLY A 50 12.39 3.21 -4.22
N ASP A 51 12.61 2.27 -3.30
CA ASP A 51 13.38 1.04 -3.58
C ASP A 51 12.53 0.04 -4.37
N LEU A 52 11.24 -0.08 -3.99
CA LEU A 52 10.30 -0.94 -4.67
C LEU A 52 8.88 -0.37 -4.64
N ALA A 53 8.28 -0.13 -5.81
CA ALA A 53 6.91 0.37 -5.88
C ALA A 53 6.04 -0.36 -6.91
N TYR A 54 4.77 -0.50 -6.55
CA TYR A 54 3.73 -1.08 -7.40
C TYR A 54 2.48 -0.22 -7.40
N ARG A 55 1.94 -0.01 -8.59
CA ARG A 55 0.59 0.52 -8.79
C ARG A 55 -0.40 -0.64 -8.71
N LEU A 56 -1.35 -0.56 -7.80
CA LEU A 56 -2.47 -1.47 -7.64
C LEU A 56 -3.78 -0.75 -7.96
N TRP A 57 -4.71 -1.42 -8.64
CA TRP A 57 -6.01 -0.86 -8.96
C TRP A 57 -7.04 -1.37 -7.95
N ALA A 58 -7.24 -0.60 -6.89
CA ALA A 58 -8.27 -0.93 -5.90
C ALA A 58 -9.69 -0.85 -6.50
N LEU A 59 -9.85 0.04 -7.50
CA LEU A 59 -10.98 0.08 -8.44
C LEU A 59 -10.43 0.44 -9.83
N PRO A 60 -11.16 0.19 -10.94
CA PRO A 60 -10.65 0.37 -12.31
C PRO A 60 -10.06 1.76 -12.61
N ARG A 61 -10.55 2.81 -11.94
CA ARG A 61 -10.07 4.21 -12.12
C ARG A 61 -9.43 4.81 -10.87
N ILE A 62 -9.14 4.00 -9.85
CA ILE A 62 -8.53 4.45 -8.60
C ILE A 62 -7.25 3.65 -8.37
N PRO A 63 -6.15 4.05 -9.03
CA PRO A 63 -4.84 3.47 -8.76
C PRO A 63 -4.30 3.94 -7.41
N LEU A 64 -3.78 3.01 -6.62
CA LEU A 64 -3.01 3.25 -5.42
C LEU A 64 -1.56 2.85 -5.68
N LEU A 65 -0.62 3.74 -5.41
CA LEU A 65 0.80 3.46 -5.53
C LEU A 65 1.34 3.08 -4.15
N PHE A 66 1.70 1.81 -3.98
CA PHE A 66 2.39 1.33 -2.79
C PHE A 66 3.90 1.43 -3.02
N VAL A 67 4.59 2.13 -2.12
CA VAL A 67 6.04 2.32 -2.17
C VAL A 67 6.63 1.70 -0.90
N LEU A 68 7.41 0.64 -1.06
CA LEU A 68 8.26 0.06 -0.05
C LEU A 68 9.62 0.75 -0.10
N TRP A 69 10.01 1.32 1.03
CA TRP A 69 11.38 1.70 1.33
C TRP A 69 11.96 0.62 2.22
N GLU A 70 13.07 0.04 1.78
CA GLU A 70 13.77 -0.98 2.55
C GLU A 70 14.42 -0.33 3.76
N GLY A 71 14.53 -1.10 4.85
CA GLY A 71 15.22 -0.64 6.03
C GLY A 71 16.71 -0.86 5.89
N ASP A 72 17.50 0.02 6.50
CA ASP A 72 18.94 -0.12 6.64
C ASP A 72 19.34 -0.12 8.13
N GLU A 73 20.63 0.06 8.42
CA GLU A 73 21.15 0.09 9.79
C GLU A 73 20.67 1.32 10.59
N GLU A 74 20.24 2.39 9.92
CA GLU A 74 19.87 3.67 10.52
C GLU A 74 18.34 3.87 10.55
N PHE A 75 17.62 3.36 9.55
CA PHE A 75 16.19 3.58 9.37
C PHE A 75 15.40 2.27 9.17
N PRO A 76 14.27 2.08 9.88
CA PRO A 76 13.41 0.92 9.66
C PRO A 76 12.70 1.00 8.30
N ALA A 77 12.37 -0.16 7.74
CA ALA A 77 11.58 -0.26 6.52
C ALA A 77 10.21 0.42 6.70
N VAL A 78 9.71 1.06 5.64
CA VAL A 78 8.39 1.71 5.64
C VAL A 78 7.63 1.46 4.35
N VAL A 79 6.30 1.37 4.47
CA VAL A 79 5.40 1.32 3.31
C VAL A 79 4.54 2.57 3.30
N HIS A 80 4.62 3.31 2.22
CA HIS A 80 3.78 4.48 1.95
C HIS A 80 2.78 4.19 0.84
N VAL A 81 1.60 4.79 0.97
CA VAL A 81 0.58 4.80 -0.08
C VAL A 81 0.54 6.20 -0.68
N ARG A 82 0.64 6.27 -2.00
CA ARG A 82 0.51 7.50 -2.78
C ARG A 82 -0.72 7.43 -3.66
N PHE A 83 -1.31 8.59 -3.87
CA PHE A 83 -2.57 8.75 -4.58
C PHE A 83 -2.36 9.55 -5.86
N ASP A 84 -3.14 9.21 -6.88
CA ASP A 84 -3.37 10.08 -8.01
C ASP A 84 -4.36 11.19 -7.64
N ALA A 85 -4.18 12.39 -8.17
CA ALA A 85 -5.05 13.53 -7.84
C ALA A 85 -6.51 13.28 -8.24
N SER A 86 -6.77 12.41 -9.22
CA SER A 86 -8.11 12.03 -9.64
C SER A 86 -8.93 11.32 -8.57
N ILE A 87 -8.31 10.84 -7.47
CA ILE A 87 -9.05 10.15 -6.39
C ILE A 87 -10.16 11.04 -5.81
N GLN A 88 -9.94 12.35 -5.75
CA GLN A 88 -10.90 13.33 -5.23
C GLN A 88 -12.13 13.49 -6.13
N ASN A 89 -11.98 13.16 -7.42
CA ASN A 89 -13.08 13.17 -8.39
C ASN A 89 -13.89 11.87 -8.35
N GLN A 90 -13.37 10.81 -7.73
CA GLN A 90 -14.01 9.50 -7.65
C GLN A 90 -14.60 9.23 -6.26
N LEU A 91 -13.91 9.65 -5.21
CA LEU A 91 -14.24 9.38 -3.81
C LEU A 91 -14.34 10.70 -3.04
N HIS A 92 -15.56 11.05 -2.64
CA HIS A 92 -15.84 12.32 -1.95
C HIS A 92 -15.61 12.26 -0.44
N THR A 93 -15.57 11.07 0.16
CA THR A 93 -15.46 10.91 1.61
C THR A 93 -14.14 10.24 2.01
N LEU A 94 -13.50 10.76 3.06
CA LEU A 94 -12.17 10.32 3.49
C LEU A 94 -12.18 8.92 4.11
N ASP A 95 -13.29 8.53 4.73
CA ASP A 95 -13.53 7.17 5.26
C ASP A 95 -13.59 6.13 4.13
N THR A 96 -14.13 6.48 2.96
CA THR A 96 -14.12 5.59 1.79
C THR A 96 -12.70 5.39 1.26
N ILE A 97 -11.89 6.45 1.20
CA ILE A 97 -10.47 6.35 0.82
C ILE A 97 -9.73 5.47 1.84
N TRP A 98 -9.96 5.70 3.14
CA TRP A 98 -9.36 4.91 4.21
C TRP A 98 -9.72 3.42 4.13
N ALA A 99 -11.00 3.10 3.94
CA ALA A 99 -11.47 1.73 3.81
C ALA A 99 -10.84 1.05 2.59
N LEU A 100 -10.79 1.75 1.44
CA LEU A 100 -10.24 1.22 0.20
C LEU A 100 -8.74 0.90 0.33
N VAL A 101 -7.98 1.80 0.94
CA VAL A 101 -6.54 1.59 1.21
C VAL A 101 -6.36 0.38 2.13
N ASN A 102 -7.10 0.30 3.23
CA ASN A 102 -6.94 -0.80 4.19
C ASN A 102 -7.39 -2.17 3.65
N ILE A 103 -8.42 -2.20 2.80
CA ILE A 103 -8.81 -3.43 2.07
C ILE A 103 -7.70 -3.86 1.12
N THR A 104 -7.08 -2.90 0.42
CA THR A 104 -5.96 -3.18 -0.50
C THR A 104 -4.74 -3.69 0.27
N CYS A 105 -4.38 -3.06 1.40
CA CYS A 105 -3.34 -3.55 2.31
C CYS A 105 -3.62 -4.99 2.77
N ARG A 106 -4.85 -5.28 3.22
CA ARG A 106 -5.22 -6.63 3.67
C ARG A 106 -5.11 -7.64 2.54
N SER A 107 -5.55 -7.28 1.34
CA SER A 107 -5.49 -8.17 0.17
C SER A 107 -4.05 -8.49 -0.21
N LEU A 108 -3.19 -7.48 -0.25
CA LEU A 108 -1.76 -7.65 -0.53
C LEU A 108 -1.08 -8.53 0.53
N ARG A 109 -1.34 -8.28 1.83
CA ARG A 109 -0.82 -9.09 2.93
C ARG A 109 -1.30 -10.55 2.86
N ASN A 110 -2.58 -10.77 2.56
CA ASN A 110 -3.14 -12.13 2.48
C ASN A 110 -2.46 -12.92 1.37
N ILE A 111 -2.30 -12.34 0.18
CA ILE A 111 -1.61 -13.01 -0.92
C ILE A 111 -0.14 -13.31 -0.55
N GLY A 112 0.56 -12.37 0.10
CA GLY A 112 1.91 -12.63 0.58
C GLY A 112 1.97 -13.80 1.57
N LYS A 113 0.99 -13.94 2.46
CA LYS A 113 0.88 -15.09 3.36
C LYS A 113 0.59 -16.39 2.62
N ASP A 114 -0.31 -16.37 1.65
CA ASP A 114 -0.67 -17.54 0.85
C ASP A 114 0.55 -18.07 0.07
N ILE A 115 1.38 -17.16 -0.48
CA ILE A 115 2.64 -17.52 -1.17
C ILE A 115 3.58 -18.26 -0.20
N LEU A 116 3.84 -17.72 0.99
CA LEU A 116 4.71 -18.36 1.98
C LEU A 116 4.19 -19.74 2.44
N GLN A 117 2.88 -19.90 2.56
CA GLN A 117 2.27 -21.18 2.92
C GLN A 117 2.43 -22.22 1.80
N SER A 118 2.34 -21.79 0.53
CA SER A 118 2.53 -22.67 -0.62
C SER A 118 3.98 -23.14 -0.81
N GLU A 119 4.97 -22.38 -0.33
CA GLU A 119 6.39 -22.77 -0.38
C GLU A 119 6.79 -23.77 0.73
N THR A 120 5.95 -23.90 1.77
CA THR A 120 6.19 -24.77 2.94
C THR A 120 5.47 -26.11 2.82
N SER A 121 4.64 -26.31 1.79
CA SER A 121 3.85 -27.52 1.54
C SER A 121 4.49 -28.37 0.44
#